data_AF-A0A9D0BEI9-F1
#
_entry.id   AF-A0A9D0BEI9-F1
#
_cell.length_a   1.000
_cell.length_b   1.000
_cell.length_c   1.000
_cell.angle_alpha   90.00
_cell.angle_beta   90.00
_cell.angle_gamma   90.00
#
_symmetry.space_group_name_H-M   'P 1'
#
loop_
_entity.id
_entity.type
_entity.pdbx_description
1 polymer ?
#
loop_
_entity_poly.entity_id
_entity_poly.type
_entity_poly.pdbx_seq_one_letter_code
_entity_poly.pdbx_strand_id
1 'polypeptide(L)'
;MKRLTLHLILPLAIGAVSPAMAEPMHQRTELAELVHELDFLTHRVAQLAAEPSDTGRVRFRYGALQADLQRIRDGINRYLAAASRAPNRLQPITGDYLEDTQEDAP
;
A
#
# COMPACT_ATOMS: atom_id res chain seq x y z
N MET A 1 -11.16 22.38 33.96
CA MET A 1 -12.05 21.44 33.24
C MET A 1 -11.75 21.59 31.75
N LYS A 2 -11.10 20.56 31.20
CA LYS A 2 -10.30 20.61 29.97
C LYS A 2 -11.19 20.88 28.75
N ARG A 3 -10.91 21.99 28.07
CA ARG A 3 -11.46 22.35 26.76
C ARG A 3 -11.00 21.31 25.75
N LEU A 4 -11.95 20.59 25.18
CA LEU A 4 -11.74 19.56 24.17
C LEU A 4 -11.35 20.24 22.86
N THR A 5 -10.04 20.36 22.61
CA THR A 5 -9.52 20.95 21.38
C THR A 5 -9.75 19.97 20.23
N LEU A 6 -10.85 20.20 19.51
CA LEU A 6 -11.20 19.58 18.24
C LEU A 6 -10.24 20.05 17.15
N HIS A 7 -9.10 19.39 16.98
CA HIS A 7 -8.30 19.56 15.77
C HIS A 7 -8.85 18.64 14.68
N LEU A 8 -9.80 19.20 13.93
CA LEU A 8 -10.17 18.77 12.59
C LEU A 8 -8.91 18.86 11.71
N ILE A 9 -8.13 17.78 11.61
CA ILE A 9 -7.01 17.70 10.68
C ILE A 9 -7.58 17.41 9.29
N LEU A 10 -7.78 18.48 8.54
CA LEU A 10 -7.80 18.46 7.08
C LEU A 10 -6.75 19.49 6.64
N PRO A 11 -5.70 19.04 5.94
CA PRO A 11 -5.69 19.34 4.53
C PRO A 11 -5.38 18.09 3.70
N LEU A 12 -6.38 17.70 2.93
CA LEU A 12 -6.23 16.90 1.73
C LEU A 12 -5.59 17.79 0.64
N ALA A 13 -4.52 17.27 0.04
CA ALA A 13 -3.87 17.70 -1.21
C ALA A 13 -2.97 18.95 -1.18
N ILE A 14 -1.66 18.74 -1.41
CA ILE A 14 -0.82 19.42 -2.42
C ILE A 14 0.34 18.45 -2.76
N GLY A 15 0.57 18.25 -4.07
CA GLY A 15 1.28 17.11 -4.63
C GLY A 15 2.80 17.05 -4.43
N ALA A 16 3.29 15.83 -4.24
CA ALA A 16 4.67 15.47 -4.48
C ALA A 16 4.84 15.14 -5.97
N VAL A 17 5.12 16.15 -6.79
CA VAL A 17 5.80 15.92 -8.07
C VAL A 17 7.27 15.72 -7.73
N SER A 18 7.71 14.46 -7.70
CA SER A 18 9.14 14.10 -7.60
C SER A 18 9.60 13.51 -8.93
N PRO A 19 10.77 13.91 -9.47
CA PRO A 19 11.22 13.49 -10.79
C PRO A 19 11.72 12.05 -10.79
N ALA A 20 11.04 11.24 -11.60
CA ALA A 20 11.48 10.11 -12.43
C ALA A 20 12.88 9.49 -12.16
N MET A 21 12.89 8.15 -12.06
CA MET A 21 14.00 7.17 -12.00
C MET A 21 14.19 6.43 -10.65
N ALA A 22 13.19 6.45 -9.77
CA ALA A 22 12.99 5.43 -8.72
C ALA A 22 11.49 5.13 -8.47
N GLU A 23 10.66 5.55 -9.43
CA GLU A 23 9.19 5.65 -9.36
C GLU A 23 8.49 4.39 -8.86
N PRO A 24 8.84 3.16 -9.34
CA PRO A 24 8.06 1.98 -9.00
C PRO A 24 8.21 1.57 -7.53
N MET A 25 9.37 1.82 -6.90
CA MET A 25 9.57 1.48 -5.48
C MET A 25 8.94 2.55 -4.58
N HIS A 26 9.11 3.83 -4.91
CA HIS A 26 8.52 4.93 -4.14
C HIS A 26 6.98 4.84 -4.13
N GLN A 27 6.36 4.66 -5.30
CA GLN A 27 4.91 4.51 -5.42
C GLN A 27 4.38 3.31 -4.61
N ARG A 28 5.13 2.21 -4.53
CA ARG A 28 4.73 1.03 -3.74
C ARG A 28 4.77 1.31 -2.24
N THR A 29 5.78 2.04 -1.77
CA THR A 29 5.89 2.42 -0.36
C THR A 29 4.71 3.33 0.03
N GLU A 30 4.40 4.35 -0.78
CA GLU A 30 3.24 5.22 -0.53
C GLU A 30 1.91 4.44 -0.51
N LEU A 31 1.75 3.47 -1.43
CA LEU A 31 0.58 2.61 -1.45
C LEU A 31 0.49 1.68 -0.23
N ALA A 32 1.62 1.22 0.31
CA ALA A 32 1.65 0.42 1.53
C ALA A 32 1.29 1.26 2.76
N GLU A 33 1.74 2.52 2.82
CA GLU A 33 1.32 3.47 3.86
C GLU A 33 -0.18 3.76 3.76
N LEU A 34 -0.72 3.92 2.55
CA LEU A 34 -2.14 4.12 2.32
C LEU A 34 -2.99 2.93 2.83
N VAL A 35 -2.49 1.69 2.72
CA VAL A 35 -3.16 0.51 3.29
C VAL A 35 -3.26 0.63 4.82
N HIS A 36 -2.20 1.10 5.48
CA HIS A 36 -2.22 1.29 6.93
C HIS A 36 -3.25 2.34 7.37
N GLU A 37 -3.33 3.46 6.64
CA GLU A 37 -4.33 4.49 6.89
C GLU A 37 -5.76 3.96 6.66
N LEU A 38 -5.97 3.15 5.62
CA LEU A 38 -7.27 2.49 5.38
C LEU A 38 -7.66 1.53 6.50
N ASP A 39 -6.70 0.82 7.09
CA ASP A 39 -6.98 -0.06 8.23
C ASP A 39 -7.36 0.75 9.48
N PHE A 40 -6.69 1.87 9.74
CA PHE A 40 -7.07 2.81 10.81
C PHE A 40 -8.49 3.35 10.60
N LEU A 41 -8.81 3.80 9.38
CA LEU A 41 -10.15 4.27 9.02
C LEU A 41 -11.20 3.17 9.15
N THR A 42 -10.89 1.96 8.71
CA THR A 42 -11.79 0.80 8.83
C THR A 42 -12.12 0.53 10.30
N HIS A 43 -11.12 0.57 11.19
CA HIS A 43 -11.32 0.38 12.62
C HIS A 43 -12.17 1.51 13.22
N ARG A 44 -11.89 2.77 12.89
CA ARG A 44 -12.69 3.92 13.34
C ARG A 44 -14.14 3.84 12.87
N VAL A 45 -14.38 3.45 11.61
CA VAL A 45 -15.73 3.25 11.07
C VAL A 45 -16.47 2.14 11.82
N ALA A 46 -15.78 1.05 12.17
CA ALA A 46 -16.37 -0.02 12.98
C ALA A 46 -16.74 0.44 14.39
N GLN A 47 -15.91 1.28 15.03
CA GLN A 47 -16.23 1.89 16.32
C GLN A 47 -17.48 2.77 16.23
N LEU A 48 -17.56 3.66 15.24
CA LEU A 48 -18.73 4.51 15.01
C LEU A 48 -19.99 3.70 14.70
N ALA A 49 -19.86 2.58 13.99
CA ALA A 49 -20.99 1.69 13.70
C ALA A 49 -21.53 0.97 14.96
N ALA A 50 -20.70 0.82 15.99
CA ALA A 50 -21.07 0.20 17.27
C ALA A 50 -21.68 1.22 18.26
N GLU A 51 -21.53 2.52 18.00
CA GLU A 51 -22.15 3.55 18.83
C GLU A 51 -23.69 3.54 18.66
N PRO A 52 -24.45 3.81 19.74
CA PRO A 52 -25.90 3.93 19.65
C PRO A 52 -26.29 5.03 18.66
N SER A 53 -26.95 4.66 17.56
CA SER A 53 -27.36 5.62 16.54
C SER A 53 -28.55 6.45 17.05
N ASP A 54 -28.45 7.78 16.96
CA ASP A 54 -29.61 8.66 17.15
C ASP A 54 -30.70 8.29 16.13
N THR A 55 -31.94 8.21 16.62
CA THR A 55 -33.10 7.62 15.93
C THR A 55 -33.69 8.50 14.83
N GLY A 56 -32.83 9.21 14.10
CA GLY A 56 -33.20 9.98 12.92
C GLY A 56 -33.77 9.08 11.81
N ARG A 57 -34.68 9.63 11.01
CA ARG A 57 -35.34 8.92 9.90
C ARG A 57 -34.36 8.41 8.82
N VAL A 58 -33.15 8.97 8.77
CA VAL A 58 -32.09 8.58 7.84
C VAL A 58 -30.94 7.97 8.65
N ARG A 59 -30.56 6.73 8.30
CA ARG A 59 -29.44 6.03 8.92
C ARG A 59 -28.26 5.97 7.97
N PHE A 60 -27.06 6.27 8.49
CA PHE A 60 -25.83 6.07 7.74
C PHE A 60 -25.58 4.57 7.51
N ARG A 61 -25.23 4.18 6.28
CA ARG A 61 -25.02 2.77 5.89
C ARG A 61 -23.58 2.35 6.14
N TYR A 62 -23.22 2.16 7.41
CA TYR A 62 -21.87 1.74 7.82
C TYR A 62 -21.39 0.46 7.10
N GLY A 63 -22.27 -0.52 6.89
CA GLY A 63 -21.90 -1.74 6.16
C GLY A 63 -21.50 -1.49 4.70
N ALA A 64 -22.10 -0.51 4.03
CA ALA A 64 -21.71 -0.13 2.68
C ALA A 64 -20.34 0.54 2.66
N LEU A 65 -20.10 1.49 3.58
CA LEU A 65 -18.80 2.15 3.72
C LEU A 65 -17.69 1.14 4.05
N GLN A 66 -17.95 0.20 4.95
CA GLN A 66 -16.99 -0.86 5.28
C GLN A 66 -16.66 -1.71 4.05
N ALA A 67 -17.66 -2.14 3.27
CA ALA A 67 -17.44 -2.91 2.06
C ALA A 67 -16.60 -2.14 1.02
N ASP A 68 -16.81 -0.83 0.90
CA ASP A 68 -16.05 0.01 -0.02
C ASP A 68 -14.59 0.20 0.43
N LEU A 69 -14.35 0.45 1.73
CA LEU A 69 -13.00 0.52 2.30
C LEU A 69 -12.23 -0.79 2.09
N GLN A 70 -12.88 -1.93 2.34
CA GLN A 70 -12.31 -3.25 2.08
C GLN A 70 -11.97 -3.43 0.59
N ARG A 71 -12.87 -3.03 -0.32
CA ARG A 71 -12.64 -3.15 -1.77
C ARG A 71 -11.42 -2.32 -2.22
N ILE A 72 -11.24 -1.12 -1.69
CA ILE A 72 -10.09 -0.26 -2.01
C ILE A 72 -8.80 -0.91 -1.50
N ARG A 73 -8.78 -1.34 -0.23
CA ARG A 73 -7.63 -2.02 0.38
C ARG A 73 -7.22 -3.26 -0.42
N ASP A 74 -8.19 -4.09 -0.79
CA ASP A 74 -7.95 -5.29 -1.59
C ASP A 74 -7.42 -4.95 -2.99
N GLY A 75 -7.88 -3.86 -3.59
CA GLY A 75 -7.37 -3.34 -4.86
C GLY A 75 -5.88 -2.99 -4.78
N ILE A 76 -5.50 -2.24 -3.75
CA ILE A 76 -4.10 -1.84 -3.53
C ILE A 76 -3.23 -3.07 -3.25
N ASN A 77 -3.67 -3.97 -2.36
CA ASN A 77 -2.94 -5.18 -2.04
C ASN A 77 -2.75 -6.11 -3.25
N ARG A 78 -3.75 -6.21 -4.14
CA ARG A 78 -3.60 -6.96 -5.39
C ARG A 78 -2.52 -6.36 -6.30
N TYR A 79 -2.48 -5.02 -6.42
CA TYR A 79 -1.46 -4.34 -7.20
C TYR A 79 -0.06 -4.57 -6.61
N LEU A 80 0.10 -4.37 -5.30
CA LEU A 80 1.38 -4.60 -4.60
C LEU A 80 1.83 -6.07 -4.73
N ALA A 81 0.91 -7.04 -4.59
CA ALA A 81 1.22 -8.46 -4.72
C ALA A 81 1.63 -8.87 -6.15
N ALA A 82 0.98 -8.29 -7.18
CA ALA A 82 1.38 -8.52 -8.57
C ALA A 82 2.79 -7.94 -8.85
N ALA A 83 3.09 -6.79 -8.25
CA ALA A 83 4.36 -6.10 -8.43
C ALA A 83 5.55 -6.78 -7.71
N SER A 84 5.29 -7.58 -6.67
CA SER A 84 6.28 -8.42 -5.98
C SER A 84 6.64 -9.72 -6.73
N ARG A 85 5.95 -10.06 -7.83
CA ARG A 85 6.18 -11.32 -8.57
C ARG A 85 7.35 -11.28 -9.58
N ALA A 86 8.34 -10.40 -9.47
CA ALA A 86 9.44 -10.30 -10.45
C ALA A 86 10.86 -10.23 -9.83
N PRO A 87 11.89 -10.68 -10.55
CA PRO A 87 12.06 -12.01 -11.12
C PRO A 87 12.65 -12.95 -10.04
N ASN A 88 12.32 -14.24 -10.05
CA ASN A 88 13.13 -15.21 -9.31
C ASN A 88 14.60 -14.93 -9.64
N ARG A 89 15.46 -14.74 -8.63
CA ARG A 89 16.91 -14.61 -8.80
C ARG A 89 17.33 -15.64 -9.85
N LEU A 90 17.76 -15.18 -11.02
CA LEU A 90 18.46 -16.06 -11.95
C LEU A 90 19.63 -16.61 -11.15
N GLN A 91 19.68 -17.92 -10.98
CA GLN A 91 20.84 -18.56 -10.38
C GLN A 91 22.05 -18.14 -11.22
N PRO A 92 23.15 -17.69 -10.60
CA PRO A 92 24.35 -17.37 -11.35
C PRO A 92 24.70 -18.56 -12.22
N ILE A 93 24.75 -18.34 -13.53
CA ILE A 93 25.30 -19.33 -14.45
C ILE A 93 26.80 -19.37 -14.14
N THR A 94 27.26 -20.41 -13.46
CA THR A 94 28.69 -20.67 -13.27
C THR A 94 29.26 -20.93 -14.65
N GLY A 95 29.85 -19.90 -15.25
CA GLY A 95 30.52 -20.04 -16.53
C GLY A 95 31.89 -20.67 -16.32
N ASP A 96 32.05 -21.92 -16.73
CA ASP A 96 33.37 -22.51 -16.99
C ASP A 96 33.89 -21.94 -18.33
N TYR A 97 34.27 -20.66 -18.31
CA TYR A 97 34.92 -19.97 -19.44
C TYR A 97 36.44 -20.14 -19.44
N LEU A 98 36.96 -21.22 -18.84
CA LEU A 98 38.34 -21.61 -19.05
C LEU A 98 38.36 -22.53 -20.26
N GLU A 99 38.40 -21.91 -21.44
CA GLU A 99 38.89 -22.61 -22.63
C GLU A 99 40.31 -23.09 -22.33
N ASP A 100 40.45 -24.40 -22.38
CA ASP A 100 41.70 -25.14 -22.35
C ASP A 100 42.57 -24.65 -23.52
N THR A 101 43.40 -23.63 -23.28
CA THR A 101 44.53 -23.32 -24.16
C THR A 101 45.77 -23.97 -23.56
N GLN A 102 45.80 -25.29 -23.63
CA GLN A 102 47.02 -26.07 -23.62
C GLN A 102 47.17 -26.73 -24.98
N GLU A 103 48.05 -26.18 -25.82
CA GLU A 103 48.76 -26.77 -26.99
C GLU A 103 49.17 -25.54 -27.83
N ASP A 104 50.43 -25.22 -28.09
CA ASP A 104 51.57 -26.10 -28.36
C ASP A 104 52.86 -25.29 -28.17
N ALA A 105 53.89 -25.92 -27.61
CA ALA A 105 55.26 -25.41 -27.63
C ALA A 105 55.85 -25.59 -29.05
N PRO A 106 56.81 -24.74 -29.45
CA PRO A 106 58.20 -25.20 -29.38
C PRO A 106 59.19 -24.20 -28.77
#